data_AF-A0A3B0ZRW6-F1
#
_entry.id   AF-A0A3B0ZRW6-F1
#
_cell.length_a   1.000
_cell.length_b   1.000
_cell.length_c   1.000
_cell.angle_alpha   90.00
_cell.angle_beta   90.00
_cell.angle_gamma   90.00
#
_symmetry.space_group_name_H-M   'P 1'
#
loop_
_entity.id
_entity.type
_entity.pdbx_description
1 polymer ?
#
loop_
_entity_poly.entity_id
_entity_poly.type
_entity_poly.pdbx_seq_one_letter_code
_entity_poly.pdbx_strand_id
1 'polypeptide(L)'
;HLTYSAIPKEFWREQCLILQYAEQLSITDLAVFGNSSPWSVINRFKQAILLTIATPSGLGQQEMLRFNQHLTEWSPHCRLLSIEKYTPGLHTLFIDLHADDGPQYIENLEDIKDIEWDSHSWRIIDTEALIPAMENEITKTRDKLASIQLHRETLQRLQKQLGSEQKRLFNRIEKRDTFTLAIGISAIHWMLSHHIGINDHDVVRPACYMNAFITNIGHNDAPDIWNLYRKAEMSSTLGGGLTGKPVEYETYDFDVVDESANGFKLKLKQAASGLKVGELISLHKGFNGTGKHFGLALIRWLHRTIDDEFMIGVELIAPHALPVEVSLHSENESSNLQHKMRALLLPELPAIKQTAALIMPNTFKKNQQVLLQNQDGQEDELIILKQQKSQGSSYAQYQYERIERKTRHTSKMPFNTQSNDDSLDSTWELL
;
A
#
# COMPACT_ATOMS: atom_id res chain seq x y z
N HIS A 1 12.26 13.06 9.15
CA HIS A 1 11.59 11.80 8.73
C HIS A 1 11.61 10.83 9.90
N LEU A 2 10.47 10.18 10.20
CA LEU A 2 10.44 9.07 11.15
C LEU A 2 11.08 7.86 10.48
N THR A 3 12.17 7.34 11.05
CA THR A 3 12.85 6.12 10.59
C THR A 3 12.72 5.05 11.64
N TYR A 4 12.38 3.83 11.23
CA TYR A 4 12.33 2.68 12.13
C TYR A 4 13.73 2.22 12.48
N SER A 5 13.99 2.07 13.77
CA SER A 5 15.24 1.53 14.32
C SER A 5 14.94 0.29 15.14
N ALA A 6 15.99 -0.43 15.53
CA ALA A 6 15.85 -1.60 16.38
C ALA A 6 15.36 -1.18 17.77
N ILE A 7 14.62 -2.06 18.44
CA ILE A 7 14.26 -1.87 19.84
C ILE A 7 15.58 -1.72 20.63
N PRO A 8 15.75 -0.65 21.43
CA PRO A 8 16.94 -0.50 22.25
C PRO A 8 17.11 -1.68 23.20
N LYS A 9 18.37 -2.02 23.53
CA LYS A 9 18.67 -3.00 24.56
C LYS A 9 18.07 -2.57 25.90
N GLU A 10 17.65 -3.55 26.69
CA GLU A 10 17.02 -3.41 28.00
C GLU A 10 15.63 -2.74 27.99
N PHE A 11 15.09 -2.40 26.82
CA PHE A 11 13.79 -1.74 26.73
C PHE A 11 12.69 -2.55 27.42
N TRP A 12 12.58 -3.85 27.11
CA TRP A 12 11.51 -4.67 27.65
C TRP A 12 11.72 -4.98 29.11
N ARG A 13 12.97 -5.21 29.51
CA ARG A 13 13.31 -5.37 30.91
C ARG A 13 12.91 -4.14 31.74
N GLU A 14 13.19 -2.94 31.25
CA GLU A 14 12.75 -1.70 31.90
C GLU A 14 11.22 -1.57 31.97
N GLN A 15 10.50 -1.87 30.87
CA GLN A 15 9.04 -1.85 30.87
C GLN A 15 8.44 -2.82 31.89
N CYS A 16 8.97 -4.05 31.97
CA CYS A 16 8.53 -5.07 32.91
C CYS A 16 8.85 -4.69 34.36
N LEU A 17 10.02 -4.11 34.63
CA LEU A 17 10.38 -3.61 35.97
C LEU A 17 9.44 -2.49 36.44
N ILE A 18 9.08 -1.55 35.55
CA ILE A 18 8.13 -0.48 35.87
C ILE A 18 6.75 -1.06 36.20
N LEU A 19 6.29 -2.04 35.43
CA LEU A 19 5.04 -2.74 35.69
C LEU A 19 5.07 -3.43 37.06
N GLN A 20 6.10 -4.23 37.34
CA GLN A 20 6.25 -4.95 38.61
C GLN A 20 6.29 -4.01 39.82
N TYR A 21 6.99 -2.88 39.69
CA TYR A 21 7.03 -1.86 40.74
C TYR A 21 5.66 -1.21 40.98
N ALA A 22 4.92 -0.93 39.90
CA ALA A 22 3.56 -0.40 39.99
C ALA A 22 2.57 -1.42 40.59
N GLU A 23 2.74 -2.73 40.31
CA GLU A 23 1.97 -3.82 40.92
C GLU A 23 2.21 -3.88 42.43
N GLN A 24 3.48 -3.82 42.88
CA GLN A 24 3.84 -3.83 44.30
C GLN A 24 3.20 -2.67 45.09
N LEU A 25 3.09 -1.51 44.46
CA LEU A 25 2.46 -0.33 45.06
C LEU A 25 0.95 -0.27 44.83
N SER A 26 0.36 -1.21 44.08
CA SER A 26 -1.05 -1.20 43.69
C SER A 26 -1.49 0.08 42.96
N ILE A 27 -0.62 0.62 42.10
CA ILE A 27 -0.84 1.87 41.34
C ILE A 27 -0.87 1.65 39.82
N THR A 28 -0.98 0.41 39.36
CA THR A 28 -1.00 0.04 37.92
C THR A 28 -2.03 0.83 37.12
N ASP A 29 -3.21 1.03 37.69
CA ASP A 29 -4.37 1.69 37.09
C ASP A 29 -4.51 3.15 37.52
N LEU A 30 -3.58 3.67 38.34
CA LEU A 30 -3.62 5.05 38.79
C LEU A 30 -3.49 5.99 37.59
N ALA A 31 -4.50 6.81 37.38
CA ALA A 31 -4.51 7.78 36.29
C ALA A 31 -3.49 8.88 36.55
N VAL A 32 -2.53 9.00 35.64
CA VAL A 32 -1.58 10.10 35.57
C VAL A 32 -2.13 11.16 34.63
N PHE A 33 -2.32 12.36 35.17
CA PHE A 33 -2.81 13.52 34.43
C PHE A 33 -1.62 14.36 33.96
N GLY A 34 -1.60 14.71 32.69
CA GLY A 34 -0.61 15.61 32.08
C GLY A 34 -1.25 16.50 31.03
N ASN A 35 -0.47 17.00 30.07
CA ASN A 35 -0.97 17.84 28.98
C ASN A 35 -1.76 17.07 27.90
N SER A 36 -1.82 15.75 28.00
CA SER A 36 -2.50 14.84 27.08
C SER A 36 -3.62 14.08 27.78
N SER A 37 -4.35 13.24 27.03
CA SER A 37 -5.30 12.28 27.62
C SER A 37 -4.68 11.51 28.79
N PRO A 38 -5.45 11.27 29.86
CA PRO A 38 -4.97 10.55 31.03
C PRO A 38 -4.50 9.15 30.63
N TRP A 39 -3.44 8.69 31.29
CA TRP A 39 -2.86 7.37 31.05
C TRP A 39 -2.53 6.69 32.37
N SER A 40 -2.35 5.37 32.33
CA SER A 40 -1.93 4.56 33.48
C SER A 40 -0.76 3.67 33.07
N VAL A 41 0.00 3.17 34.04
CA VAL A 41 1.17 2.30 33.78
C VAL A 41 0.75 1.07 32.99
N ILE A 42 -0.34 0.41 33.40
CA ILE A 42 -0.84 -0.79 32.73
C ILE A 42 -1.26 -0.52 31.28
N ASN A 43 -1.89 0.63 31.01
CA ASN A 43 -2.30 0.96 29.65
C ASN A 43 -1.09 1.28 28.77
N ARG A 44 -0.08 1.99 29.27
CA ARG A 44 1.17 2.23 28.52
C ARG A 44 1.91 0.93 28.20
N PHE A 45 1.98 0.02 29.17
CA PHE A 45 2.56 -1.31 28.97
C PHE A 45 1.84 -2.08 27.87
N LYS A 46 0.50 -2.14 27.92
CA LYS A 46 -0.33 -2.76 26.86
C LYS A 46 -0.13 -2.10 25.49
N GLN A 47 0.00 -0.77 25.43
CA GLN A 47 0.29 -0.06 24.18
C GLN A 47 1.64 -0.46 23.59
N ALA A 48 2.68 -0.60 24.42
CA ALA A 48 4.00 -1.06 23.96
C ALA A 48 3.95 -2.49 23.40
N ILE A 49 3.16 -3.37 24.04
CA ILE A 49 2.92 -4.74 23.56
C ILE A 49 2.24 -4.72 22.19
N LEU A 50 1.10 -4.05 22.08
CA LEU A 50 0.35 -3.96 20.82
C LEU A 50 1.19 -3.34 19.71
N LEU A 51 1.98 -2.33 20.02
CA LEU A 51 2.89 -1.70 19.07
C LEU A 51 3.92 -2.69 18.53
N THR A 52 4.50 -3.50 19.42
CA THR A 52 5.55 -4.46 19.05
C THR A 52 5.00 -5.58 18.16
N ILE A 53 3.83 -6.12 18.53
CA ILE A 53 3.16 -7.18 17.75
C ILE A 53 2.67 -6.67 16.39
N ALA A 54 2.26 -5.41 16.30
CA ALA A 54 1.82 -4.79 15.04
C ALA A 54 2.94 -4.59 14.00
N THR A 55 4.21 -4.90 14.32
CA THR A 55 5.35 -4.77 13.39
C THR A 55 5.44 -3.39 12.73
N PRO A 56 5.76 -2.33 13.51
CA PRO A 56 5.56 -0.95 13.09
C PRO A 56 6.40 -0.57 11.85
N SER A 57 7.49 -1.29 11.59
CA SER A 57 8.31 -1.16 10.38
C SER A 57 7.53 -1.39 9.08
N GLY A 58 6.35 -2.02 9.14
CA GLY A 58 5.46 -2.26 8.01
C GLY A 58 4.31 -1.25 7.84
N LEU A 59 4.30 -0.19 8.65
CA LEU A 59 3.38 0.94 8.53
C LEU A 59 4.10 2.13 7.87
N GLY A 60 3.38 2.89 7.03
CA GLY A 60 3.83 4.21 6.60
C GLY A 60 3.84 5.21 7.78
N GLN A 61 4.52 6.35 7.62
CA GLN A 61 4.63 7.34 8.71
C GLN A 61 3.26 7.86 9.19
N GLN A 62 2.37 8.19 8.25
CA GLN A 62 1.01 8.64 8.57
C GLN A 62 0.17 7.53 9.20
N GLU A 63 0.32 6.28 8.73
CA GLU A 63 -0.35 5.13 9.33
C GLU A 63 0.13 4.90 10.75
N MET A 64 1.43 5.01 11.01
CA MET A 64 2.03 4.84 12.33
C MET A 64 1.53 5.90 13.31
N LEU A 65 1.44 7.17 12.90
CA LEU A 65 0.89 8.24 13.73
C LEU A 65 -0.58 7.99 14.08
N ARG A 66 -1.39 7.54 13.11
CA ARG A 66 -2.80 7.19 13.32
C ARG A 66 -2.97 5.95 14.18
N PHE A 67 -2.13 4.94 13.95
CA PHE A 67 -2.12 3.72 14.76
C PHE A 67 -1.80 4.04 16.22
N ASN A 68 -0.84 4.92 16.49
CA ASN A 68 -0.51 5.36 17.84
C ASN A 68 -1.69 6.07 18.54
N GLN A 69 -2.56 6.77 17.80
CA GLN A 69 -3.79 7.34 18.36
C GLN A 69 -4.77 6.21 18.78
N HIS A 70 -4.98 5.23 17.91
CA HIS A 70 -5.85 4.09 18.19
C HIS A 70 -5.35 3.20 19.34
N LEU A 71 -4.04 3.11 19.58
CA LEU A 71 -3.48 2.35 20.71
C LEU A 71 -4.07 2.79 22.06
N THR A 72 -4.45 4.06 22.22
CA THR A 72 -5.09 4.56 23.45
C THR A 72 -6.51 4.03 23.63
N GLU A 73 -7.25 3.89 22.53
CA GLU A 73 -8.61 3.35 22.52
C GLU A 73 -8.62 1.82 22.61
N TRP A 74 -7.59 1.16 22.07
CA TRP A 74 -7.50 -0.29 21.95
C TRP A 74 -6.86 -0.98 23.15
N SER A 75 -5.90 -0.34 23.83
CA SER A 75 -5.23 -0.94 24.99
C SER A 75 -6.19 -1.38 26.12
N PRO A 76 -7.30 -0.69 26.43
CA PRO A 76 -8.25 -1.14 27.45
C PRO A 76 -8.96 -2.47 27.10
N HIS A 77 -9.03 -2.82 25.82
CA HIS A 77 -9.61 -4.09 25.36
C HIS A 77 -8.65 -5.29 25.50
N CYS A 78 -7.40 -5.05 25.91
CA CYS A 78 -6.45 -6.11 26.21
C CYS A 78 -6.42 -6.39 27.71
N ARG A 79 -6.35 -7.66 28.10
CA ARG A 79 -6.24 -8.06 29.51
C ARG A 79 -4.85 -8.59 29.78
N LEU A 80 -4.26 -8.16 30.89
CA LEU A 80 -3.03 -8.73 31.42
C LEU A 80 -3.41 -9.69 32.54
N LEU A 81 -3.06 -10.97 32.39
CA LEU A 81 -3.47 -12.05 33.28
C LEU A 81 -2.24 -12.77 33.84
N SER A 82 -2.40 -13.36 35.03
CA SER A 82 -1.44 -14.32 35.58
C SER A 82 -1.45 -15.59 34.73
N ILE A 83 -0.30 -16.27 34.63
CA ILE A 83 -0.14 -17.54 33.92
C ILE A 83 -1.12 -18.62 34.41
N GLU A 84 -1.51 -18.57 35.69
CA GLU A 84 -2.49 -19.49 36.30
C GLU A 84 -3.89 -19.39 35.66
N LYS A 85 -4.20 -18.27 35.00
CA LYS A 85 -5.46 -18.05 34.29
C LYS A 85 -5.37 -18.44 32.82
N TYR A 86 -4.32 -19.17 32.42
CA TYR A 86 -4.16 -19.62 31.05
C TYR A 86 -5.33 -20.45 30.59
N THR A 87 -5.87 -20.08 29.44
CA THR A 87 -6.80 -20.87 28.66
C THR A 87 -6.23 -21.01 27.26
N PRO A 88 -6.07 -22.24 26.71
CA PRO A 88 -5.61 -22.44 25.35
C PRO A 88 -6.47 -21.65 24.35
N GLY A 89 -5.84 -20.85 23.51
CA GLY A 89 -6.55 -19.96 22.58
C GLY A 89 -5.64 -19.31 21.54
N LEU A 90 -6.25 -18.84 20.45
CA LEU A 90 -5.55 -18.23 19.30
C LEU A 90 -5.09 -16.77 19.57
N HIS A 91 -5.57 -16.16 20.65
CA HIS A 91 -5.46 -14.72 20.95
C HIS A 91 -4.59 -14.42 22.18
N THR A 92 -3.64 -15.31 22.46
CA THR A 92 -2.86 -15.30 23.70
C THR A 92 -1.39 -15.07 23.40
N LEU A 93 -0.85 -14.02 24.00
CA LEU A 93 0.57 -13.67 23.97
C LEU A 93 1.16 -13.88 25.37
N PHE A 94 2.45 -14.15 25.41
CA PHE A 94 3.20 -14.36 26.63
C PHE A 94 4.35 -13.36 26.72
N ILE A 95 4.65 -12.93 27.93
CA ILE A 95 5.82 -12.11 28.20
C ILE A 95 6.48 -12.60 29.48
N ASP A 96 7.79 -12.75 29.42
CA ASP A 96 8.66 -12.96 30.57
C ASP A 96 9.03 -11.60 31.15
N LEU A 97 8.68 -11.37 32.41
CA LEU A 97 8.94 -10.12 33.12
C LEU A 97 10.41 -9.95 33.52
N HIS A 98 11.23 -10.99 33.42
CA HIS A 98 12.65 -10.97 33.78
C HIS A 98 13.59 -10.95 32.58
N ALA A 99 13.09 -11.25 31.38
CA ALA A 99 13.84 -11.16 30.13
C ALA A 99 13.77 -9.75 29.51
N ASP A 100 14.69 -9.47 28.59
CA ASP A 100 14.60 -8.31 27.68
C ASP A 100 13.88 -8.66 26.36
N ASP A 101 13.16 -9.77 26.36
CA ASP A 101 12.38 -10.21 25.21
C ASP A 101 10.99 -9.58 25.26
N GLY A 102 10.52 -9.16 24.08
CA GLY A 102 9.16 -8.65 23.93
C GLY A 102 8.09 -9.74 24.01
N PRO A 103 6.80 -9.37 23.87
CA PRO A 103 5.70 -10.32 23.85
C PRO A 103 5.83 -11.31 22.67
N GLN A 104 5.53 -12.58 22.93
CA GLN A 104 5.64 -13.67 21.96
C GLN A 104 4.34 -14.47 21.88
N TYR A 105 4.05 -14.97 20.68
CA TYR A 105 3.03 -16.00 20.52
C TYR A 105 3.64 -17.35 20.87
N ILE A 106 2.93 -18.13 21.70
CA ILE A 106 3.31 -19.49 22.06
C ILE A 106 2.11 -20.38 21.76
N GLU A 107 2.25 -21.23 20.76
CA GLU A 107 1.15 -22.10 20.32
C GLU A 107 0.82 -23.19 21.33
N ASN A 108 1.84 -23.72 22.01
CA ASN A 108 1.69 -24.84 22.91
C ASN A 108 2.70 -24.73 24.06
N LEU A 109 2.18 -24.52 25.27
CA LEU A 109 3.02 -24.44 26.48
C LEU A 109 3.75 -25.76 26.76
N GLU A 110 3.13 -26.89 26.39
CA GLU A 110 3.67 -28.24 26.62
C GLU A 110 4.93 -28.54 25.81
N ASP A 111 5.16 -27.83 24.70
CA ASP A 111 6.34 -27.99 23.86
C ASP A 111 7.58 -27.33 24.46
N ILE A 112 7.39 -26.49 25.49
CA ILE A 112 8.45 -25.77 26.20
C ILE A 112 8.76 -26.49 27.51
N LYS A 113 9.66 -27.47 27.45
CA LYS A 113 9.96 -28.38 28.56
C LYS A 113 10.92 -27.82 29.62
N ASP A 114 11.64 -26.75 29.29
CA ASP A 114 12.73 -26.21 30.12
C ASP A 114 12.38 -24.88 30.81
N ILE A 115 11.10 -24.47 30.79
CA ILE A 115 10.64 -23.21 31.41
C ILE A 115 9.75 -23.51 32.62
N GLU A 116 10.09 -22.91 33.76
CA GLU A 116 9.22 -22.86 34.93
C GLU A 116 8.15 -21.79 34.73
N TRP A 117 6.91 -22.22 34.52
CA TRP A 117 5.76 -21.34 34.33
C TRP A 117 5.21 -20.88 35.68
N ASP A 118 5.77 -19.81 36.24
CA ASP A 118 5.29 -19.22 37.49
C ASP A 118 4.64 -17.83 37.29
N SER A 119 3.74 -17.47 38.22
CA SER A 119 2.98 -16.24 38.17
C SER A 119 3.76 -14.99 38.58
N HIS A 120 5.02 -15.10 39.00
CA HIS A 120 5.90 -13.95 39.24
C HIS A 120 6.70 -13.59 38.00
N SER A 121 7.15 -14.59 37.23
CA SER A 121 7.94 -14.40 36.02
C SER A 121 7.08 -14.14 34.78
N TRP A 122 5.97 -14.84 34.61
CA TRP A 122 5.22 -14.80 33.35
C TRP A 122 3.90 -14.03 33.44
N ARG A 123 3.55 -13.35 32.36
CA ARG A 123 2.22 -12.75 32.15
C ARG A 123 1.64 -13.18 30.81
N ILE A 124 0.31 -13.29 30.81
CA ILE A 124 -0.50 -13.52 29.62
C ILE A 124 -1.11 -12.21 29.18
N ILE A 125 -1.06 -11.92 27.89
CA ILE A 125 -1.82 -10.85 27.26
C ILE A 125 -2.91 -11.49 26.40
N ASP A 126 -4.15 -11.28 26.83
CA ASP A 126 -5.35 -11.71 26.11
C ASP A 126 -5.89 -10.54 25.26
N THR A 127 -5.94 -10.77 23.95
CA THR A 127 -6.43 -9.81 22.94
C THR A 127 -7.79 -10.19 22.37
N GLU A 128 -8.51 -11.17 22.92
CA GLU A 128 -9.80 -11.64 22.39
C GLU A 128 -10.81 -10.50 22.26
N ALA A 129 -10.92 -9.66 23.28
CA ALA A 129 -11.86 -8.52 23.30
C ALA A 129 -11.42 -7.35 22.39
N LEU A 130 -10.18 -7.33 21.91
CA LEU A 130 -9.69 -6.33 20.95
C LEU A 130 -10.26 -6.57 19.55
N ILE A 131 -10.41 -7.83 19.15
CA ILE A 131 -10.88 -8.22 17.82
C ILE A 131 -12.23 -7.58 17.46
N PRO A 132 -13.31 -7.73 18.26
CA PRO A 132 -14.60 -7.11 17.93
C PRO A 132 -14.54 -5.58 17.95
N ALA A 133 -13.68 -4.96 18.77
CA ALA A 133 -13.50 -3.51 18.76
C ALA A 133 -12.90 -3.03 17.42
N MET A 134 -11.92 -3.77 16.89
CA MET A 134 -11.33 -3.49 15.57
C MET A 134 -12.33 -3.74 14.43
N GLU A 135 -13.16 -4.78 14.50
CA GLU A 135 -14.20 -5.06 13.49
C GLU A 135 -15.23 -3.93 13.37
N ASN A 136 -15.61 -3.34 14.51
CA ASN A 136 -16.49 -2.19 14.53
C ASN A 136 -15.85 -1.00 13.79
N GLU A 137 -14.56 -0.72 14.03
CA GLU A 137 -13.84 0.34 13.32
C GLU A 137 -13.68 0.07 11.81
N ILE A 138 -13.38 -1.19 11.44
CA ILE A 138 -13.32 -1.61 10.03
C ILE A 138 -14.66 -1.35 9.32
N THR A 139 -15.77 -1.62 10.01
CA THR A 139 -17.12 -1.44 9.47
C THR A 139 -17.46 0.05 9.31
N LYS A 140 -17.14 0.89 10.30
CA LYS A 140 -17.34 2.35 10.24
C LYS A 140 -16.51 3.04 9.15
N THR A 141 -15.32 2.52 8.87
CA THR A 141 -14.40 3.07 7.85
C THR A 141 -14.99 3.00 6.43
N ARG A 142 -16.04 2.19 6.20
CA ARG A 142 -16.71 2.06 4.90
C ARG A 142 -17.36 3.35 4.39
N ASP A 143 -17.68 4.30 5.29
CA ASP A 143 -18.58 5.43 4.98
C ASP A 143 -17.92 6.83 5.01
N LYS A 144 -16.63 6.97 5.33
CA LYS A 144 -15.97 8.29 5.47
C LYS A 144 -14.74 8.46 4.56
N LEU A 145 -14.45 9.71 4.19
CA LEU A 145 -13.25 10.09 3.43
C LEU A 145 -11.97 9.68 4.20
N ALA A 146 -11.16 8.83 3.56
CA ALA A 146 -9.95 8.17 4.07
C ALA A 146 -8.79 9.10 4.48
N SER A 147 -8.98 10.43 4.46
CA SER A 147 -7.90 11.38 4.74
C SER A 147 -7.53 11.50 6.22
N ILE A 148 -8.37 11.04 7.16
CA ILE A 148 -8.13 11.19 8.61
C ILE A 148 -7.92 9.83 9.33
N GLN A 149 -8.45 8.72 8.81
CA GLN A 149 -8.42 7.41 9.47
C GLN A 149 -7.46 6.41 8.82
N LEU A 150 -7.09 5.34 9.54
CA LEU A 150 -6.37 4.21 8.94
C LEU A 150 -7.20 3.61 7.80
N HIS A 151 -6.53 3.19 6.73
CA HIS A 151 -7.21 2.55 5.62
C HIS A 151 -7.75 1.18 6.05
N ARG A 152 -8.87 0.76 5.45
CA ARG A 152 -9.53 -0.51 5.77
C ARG A 152 -8.57 -1.69 5.67
N GLU A 153 -7.75 -1.73 4.62
CA GLU A 153 -6.76 -2.81 4.41
C GLU A 153 -5.70 -2.83 5.52
N THR A 154 -5.24 -1.66 5.97
CA THR A 154 -4.30 -1.53 7.10
C THR A 154 -4.94 -2.01 8.39
N LEU A 155 -6.20 -1.66 8.66
CA LEU A 155 -6.95 -2.15 9.83
C LEU A 155 -7.12 -3.67 9.81
N GLN A 156 -7.50 -4.24 8.67
CA GLN A 156 -7.64 -5.69 8.50
C GLN A 156 -6.31 -6.43 8.70
N ARG A 157 -5.21 -5.85 8.19
CA ARG A 157 -3.86 -6.39 8.41
C ARG A 157 -3.48 -6.35 9.89
N LEU A 158 -3.70 -5.22 10.57
CA LEU A 158 -3.43 -5.07 12.00
C LEU A 158 -4.28 -6.04 12.82
N GLN A 159 -5.57 -6.20 12.50
CA GLN A 159 -6.46 -7.13 13.18
C GLN A 159 -5.92 -8.56 13.09
N LYS A 160 -5.48 -8.98 11.91
CA LYS A 160 -4.88 -10.30 11.70
C LYS A 160 -3.59 -10.47 12.50
N GLN A 161 -2.71 -9.46 12.49
CA GLN A 161 -1.42 -9.49 13.20
C GLN A 161 -1.58 -9.49 14.72
N LEU A 162 -2.51 -8.70 15.26
CA LEU A 162 -2.77 -8.62 16.70
C LEU A 162 -3.60 -9.81 17.20
N GLY A 163 -4.38 -10.43 16.31
CA GLY A 163 -5.24 -11.55 16.67
C GLY A 163 -4.59 -12.91 16.65
N SER A 164 -3.52 -13.14 15.88
CA SER A 164 -2.85 -14.45 15.89
C SER A 164 -1.43 -14.41 15.34
N GLU A 165 -0.64 -15.42 15.70
CA GLU A 165 0.69 -15.61 15.13
C GLU A 165 0.64 -15.73 13.61
N GLN A 166 1.48 -14.96 12.93
CA GLN A 166 1.62 -15.03 11.48
C GLN A 166 2.80 -15.94 11.12
N LYS A 167 2.50 -17.22 10.84
CA LYS A 167 3.52 -18.15 10.32
C LYS A 167 3.96 -17.75 8.93
N ARG A 168 5.28 -17.82 8.70
CA ARG A 168 5.87 -17.63 7.38
C ARG A 168 5.54 -18.84 6.51
N LEU A 169 4.96 -18.59 5.34
CA LEU A 169 4.56 -19.64 4.39
C LEU A 169 5.67 -20.06 3.43
N PHE A 170 6.67 -19.19 3.22
CA PHE A 170 7.73 -19.40 2.22
C PHE A 170 9.12 -19.31 2.84
N ASN A 171 9.97 -20.26 2.46
CA ASN A 171 11.38 -20.25 2.80
C ASN A 171 12.10 -19.12 2.05
N ARG A 172 13.15 -18.60 2.68
CA ARG A 172 14.03 -17.59 2.09
C ARG A 172 15.34 -18.24 1.67
N ILE A 173 15.83 -17.83 0.52
CA ILE A 173 17.09 -18.27 -0.03
C ILE A 173 18.01 -17.05 -0.07
N GLU A 174 19.18 -17.15 0.54
CA GLU A 174 20.20 -16.11 0.43
C GLU A 174 20.60 -15.94 -1.03
N LYS A 175 20.63 -14.70 -1.48
CA LYS A 175 20.95 -14.36 -2.87
C LYS A 175 21.80 -13.11 -2.88
N ARG A 176 22.87 -13.13 -3.66
CA ARG A 176 23.74 -11.97 -3.89
C ARG A 176 23.58 -11.54 -5.33
N ASP A 177 22.80 -10.49 -5.53
CA ASP A 177 22.47 -9.91 -6.83
C ASP A 177 22.31 -8.39 -6.63
N THR A 178 22.27 -7.63 -7.71
CA THR A 178 22.05 -6.17 -7.63
C THR A 178 20.89 -5.78 -8.52
N PHE A 179 19.93 -5.07 -7.95
CA PHE A 179 18.78 -4.53 -8.66
C PHE A 179 18.87 -3.01 -8.74
N THR A 180 18.56 -2.46 -9.91
CA THR A 180 18.35 -1.03 -10.12
C THR A 180 16.86 -0.75 -9.96
N LEU A 181 16.52 0.21 -9.10
CA LEU A 181 15.15 0.53 -8.69
C LEU A 181 14.80 1.97 -9.08
N ALA A 182 13.56 2.17 -9.52
CA ALA A 182 12.90 3.47 -9.58
C ALA A 182 11.79 3.51 -8.53
N ILE A 183 11.67 4.62 -7.81
CA ILE A 183 10.77 4.75 -6.65
C ILE A 183 9.59 5.68 -6.98
N GLY A 184 8.39 5.13 -6.86
CA GLY A 184 7.13 5.81 -7.13
C GLY A 184 6.70 5.75 -8.59
N ILE A 185 5.39 5.82 -8.81
CA ILE A 185 4.82 5.51 -10.12
C ILE A 185 5.27 6.47 -11.23
N SER A 186 5.53 7.75 -10.96
CA SER A 186 6.01 8.67 -11.99
C SER A 186 7.39 8.25 -12.51
N ALA A 187 8.29 7.82 -11.62
CA ALA A 187 9.62 7.32 -11.99
C ALA A 187 9.53 5.98 -12.73
N ILE A 188 8.67 5.07 -12.24
CA ILE A 188 8.43 3.76 -12.86
C ILE A 188 7.85 3.94 -14.27
N HIS A 189 6.82 4.77 -14.42
CA HIS A 189 6.14 5.04 -15.70
C HIS A 189 7.11 5.66 -16.70
N TRP A 190 7.89 6.67 -16.29
CA TRP A 190 8.92 7.29 -17.12
C TRP A 190 9.95 6.26 -17.59
N MET A 191 10.51 5.48 -16.67
CA MET A 191 11.55 4.49 -16.97
C MET A 191 11.03 3.42 -17.94
N LEU A 192 9.87 2.83 -17.65
CA LEU A 192 9.25 1.83 -18.52
C LEU A 192 8.97 2.38 -19.93
N SER A 193 8.51 3.63 -20.04
CA SER A 193 8.23 4.26 -21.34
C SER A 193 9.51 4.48 -22.17
N HIS A 194 10.63 4.82 -21.53
CA HIS A 194 11.93 4.94 -22.20
C HIS A 194 12.44 3.60 -22.72
N HIS A 195 12.28 2.52 -21.95
CA HIS A 195 12.73 1.19 -22.35
C HIS A 195 11.92 0.58 -23.50
N ILE A 196 10.68 1.03 -23.71
CA ILE A 196 9.82 0.61 -24.82
C ILE A 196 10.14 1.41 -26.10
N GLY A 197 11.03 2.41 -26.05
CA GLY A 197 11.49 3.18 -27.21
C GLY A 197 10.56 4.32 -27.61
N ILE A 198 9.78 4.85 -26.66
CA ILE A 198 8.83 5.93 -26.90
C ILE A 198 9.54 7.28 -26.75
N ASN A 199 9.30 8.21 -27.68
CA ASN A 199 9.90 9.54 -27.68
C ASN A 199 9.45 10.37 -26.47
N ASP A 200 10.41 11.07 -25.84
CA ASP A 200 10.25 11.88 -24.62
C ASP A 200 9.10 12.90 -24.67
N HIS A 201 8.74 13.37 -25.87
CA HIS A 201 7.73 14.42 -26.07
C HIS A 201 6.28 13.96 -25.83
N ASP A 202 5.97 12.66 -25.90
CA ASP A 202 4.62 12.12 -25.66
C ASP A 202 4.44 11.54 -24.24
N VAL A 203 5.54 11.30 -23.51
CA VAL A 203 5.57 10.55 -22.23
C VAL A 203 5.54 11.46 -20.99
N VAL A 204 5.92 12.73 -21.14
CA VAL A 204 6.13 13.66 -20.01
C VAL A 204 5.01 14.70 -19.91
N ARG A 205 3.74 14.28 -20.02
CA ARG A 205 2.64 15.14 -19.55
C ARG A 205 2.40 14.89 -18.06
N PRO A 206 2.55 15.89 -17.17
CA PRO A 206 2.17 15.73 -15.77
C PRO A 206 0.70 15.34 -15.67
N ALA A 207 0.37 14.38 -14.80
CA ALA A 207 -1.02 14.02 -14.54
C ALA A 207 -1.70 15.18 -13.79
N CYS A 208 -2.32 16.11 -14.51
CA CYS A 208 -2.93 17.30 -13.94
C CYS A 208 -4.39 17.03 -13.56
N TYR A 209 -4.71 17.16 -12.26
CA TYR A 209 -6.09 17.22 -11.77
C TYR A 209 -6.45 18.67 -11.44
N MET A 210 -7.49 19.20 -12.11
CA MET A 210 -8.16 20.41 -11.65
C MET A 210 -9.40 20.00 -10.86
N ASN A 211 -9.40 20.27 -9.55
CA ASN A 211 -10.63 20.25 -8.77
C ASN A 211 -11.41 21.55 -9.08
N ALA A 212 -12.74 21.50 -9.18
CA ALA A 212 -13.60 22.64 -9.50
C ALA A 212 -13.46 23.84 -8.52
N PHE A 213 -12.77 23.67 -7.39
CA PHE A 213 -12.46 24.72 -6.41
C PHE A 213 -11.14 25.46 -6.66
N ILE A 214 -10.27 25.00 -7.57
CA ILE A 214 -9.01 25.67 -7.93
C ILE A 214 -9.04 25.95 -9.43
N THR A 215 -9.68 27.05 -9.81
CA THR A 215 -9.96 27.43 -11.20
C THR A 215 -8.85 28.22 -11.89
N ASN A 216 -7.70 28.47 -11.24
CA ASN A 216 -6.69 29.43 -11.73
C ASN A 216 -5.24 28.91 -11.79
N ILE A 217 -5.01 27.64 -12.17
CA ILE A 217 -3.65 27.18 -12.49
C ILE A 217 -3.64 26.73 -13.95
N GLY A 218 -2.85 27.41 -14.79
CA GLY A 218 -2.73 27.09 -16.22
C GLY A 218 -2.25 25.67 -16.46
N HIS A 219 -2.64 25.08 -17.61
CA HIS A 219 -2.36 23.68 -17.99
C HIS A 219 -0.89 23.23 -17.84
N ASN A 220 0.07 24.14 -17.94
CA ASN A 220 1.51 23.84 -17.85
C ASN A 220 2.09 23.94 -16.43
N ASP A 221 1.36 24.53 -15.48
CA ASP A 221 1.84 24.79 -14.11
C ASP A 221 1.08 23.98 -13.05
N ALA A 222 0.13 23.12 -13.45
CA ALA A 222 -0.60 22.27 -12.51
C ALA A 222 0.30 21.12 -11.99
N PRO A 223 0.38 20.90 -10.67
CA PRO A 223 1.22 19.86 -10.08
C PRO A 223 0.71 18.46 -10.45
N ASP A 224 1.64 17.57 -10.82
CA ASP A 224 1.37 16.14 -11.00
C ASP A 224 0.73 15.54 -9.74
N ILE A 225 -0.44 14.91 -9.89
CA ILE A 225 -1.19 14.25 -8.80
C ILE A 225 -0.31 13.30 -7.99
N TRP A 226 0.57 12.56 -8.66
CA TRP A 226 1.47 11.62 -7.99
C TRP A 226 2.50 12.34 -7.11
N ASN A 227 2.94 13.52 -7.54
CA ASN A 227 3.78 14.41 -6.74
C ASN A 227 2.98 15.14 -5.66
N LEU A 228 1.68 15.42 -5.87
CA LEU A 228 0.80 15.96 -4.83
C LEU A 228 0.63 14.98 -3.67
N TYR A 229 0.39 13.69 -3.92
CA TYR A 229 0.37 12.69 -2.86
C TYR A 229 1.71 12.60 -2.12
N ARG A 230 2.83 12.72 -2.84
CA ARG A 230 4.17 12.76 -2.26
C ARG A 230 4.38 14.01 -1.38
N LYS A 231 4.00 15.20 -1.85
CA LYS A 231 4.16 16.48 -1.15
C LYS A 231 3.17 16.66 0.01
N ALA A 232 1.92 16.22 -0.14
CA ALA A 232 0.90 16.31 0.91
C ALA A 232 1.30 15.51 2.17
N GLU A 233 2.05 14.41 2.00
CA GLU A 233 2.63 13.66 3.12
C GLU A 233 3.93 14.28 3.67
N MET A 234 4.67 15.06 2.86
CA MET A 234 5.94 15.71 3.23
C MET A 234 5.81 17.16 3.73
N SER A 235 4.60 17.73 3.74
CA SER A 235 4.38 19.15 4.06
C SER A 235 4.51 19.45 5.56
N SER A 236 5.74 19.42 6.07
CA SER A 236 6.22 20.38 7.06
C SER A 236 7.37 21.25 6.55
N THR A 237 7.98 21.00 5.38
CA THR A 237 9.01 21.90 4.84
C THR A 237 9.17 21.85 3.31
N LEU A 238 9.22 23.06 2.73
CA LEU A 238 9.75 23.49 1.43
C LEU A 238 8.82 23.46 0.20
N GLY A 239 8.39 24.67 -0.17
CA GLY A 239 7.81 25.01 -1.46
C GLY A 239 8.89 25.04 -2.55
N GLY A 240 8.84 24.07 -3.45
CA GLY A 240 9.56 24.09 -4.72
C GLY A 240 8.55 24.22 -5.86
N GLY A 241 8.69 25.30 -6.63
CA GLY A 241 7.86 25.64 -7.80
C GLY A 241 7.96 24.61 -8.92
N LEU A 242 6.90 24.57 -9.74
CA LEU A 242 6.75 23.67 -10.88
C LEU A 242 7.27 24.39 -12.12
N THR A 243 8.44 23.99 -12.62
CA THR A 243 8.94 24.46 -13.92
C THR A 243 9.07 23.26 -14.84
N GLY A 244 8.46 23.33 -16.03
CA GLY A 244 8.35 22.26 -17.04
C GLY A 244 9.65 21.85 -17.74
N LYS A 245 10.73 21.60 -16.98
CA LYS A 245 11.86 20.82 -17.50
C LYS A 245 11.53 19.31 -17.41
N PRO A 246 12.06 18.46 -18.31
CA PRO A 246 11.96 17.02 -18.17
C PRO A 246 12.47 16.64 -16.79
N VAL A 247 11.60 16.01 -15.98
CA VAL A 247 12.00 15.52 -14.67
C VAL A 247 12.77 14.23 -14.91
N GLU A 248 14.10 14.30 -14.85
CA GLU A 248 14.91 13.08 -14.74
C GLU A 248 14.60 12.44 -13.39
N TYR A 249 14.25 11.15 -13.41
CA TYR A 249 13.99 10.40 -12.19
C TYR A 249 15.24 9.64 -11.78
N GLU A 250 15.65 9.79 -10.52
CA GLU A 250 16.77 9.05 -9.96
C GLU A 250 16.46 7.55 -9.88
N THR A 251 17.45 6.75 -10.25
CA THR A 251 17.49 5.30 -10.02
C THR A 251 18.49 5.00 -8.92
N TYR A 252 18.26 3.89 -8.23
CA TYR A 252 19.09 3.49 -7.09
C TYR A 252 19.46 2.01 -7.20
N ASP A 253 20.72 1.70 -6.95
CA ASP A 253 21.19 0.32 -6.92
C ASP A 253 21.06 -0.27 -5.51
N PHE A 254 20.33 -1.38 -5.43
CA PHE A 254 20.09 -2.13 -4.20
C PHE A 254 20.76 -3.50 -4.28
N ASP A 255 21.42 -3.88 -3.20
CA ASP A 255 21.92 -5.24 -3.02
C ASP A 255 20.77 -6.16 -2.59
N VAL A 256 20.59 -7.26 -3.30
CA VAL A 256 19.69 -8.34 -2.87
C VAL A 256 20.38 -9.09 -1.75
N VAL A 257 19.62 -9.37 -0.68
CA VAL A 257 20.08 -10.09 0.51
C VAL A 257 19.47 -11.48 0.56
N ASP A 258 18.15 -11.55 0.38
CA ASP A 258 17.40 -12.80 0.31
C ASP A 258 16.20 -12.68 -0.64
N GLU A 259 15.72 -13.83 -1.11
CA GLU A 259 14.55 -13.99 -1.97
C GLU A 259 13.59 -15.04 -1.40
N SER A 260 12.29 -14.82 -1.61
CA SER A 260 11.21 -15.78 -1.36
C SER A 260 10.27 -15.79 -2.57
N ALA A 261 9.29 -16.71 -2.58
CA ALA A 261 8.31 -16.80 -3.66
C ALA A 261 7.55 -15.48 -3.95
N ASN A 262 7.38 -14.62 -2.93
CA ASN A 262 6.56 -13.42 -3.02
C ASN A 262 7.38 -12.11 -3.01
N GLY A 263 8.71 -12.17 -2.96
CA GLY A 263 9.49 -10.93 -2.87
C GLY A 263 10.91 -11.08 -2.35
N PHE A 264 11.53 -9.93 -2.07
CA PHE A 264 12.95 -9.81 -1.80
C PHE A 264 13.22 -9.00 -0.53
N LYS A 265 14.33 -9.30 0.13
CA LYS A 265 14.98 -8.39 1.07
C LYS A 265 16.09 -7.67 0.34
N LEU A 266 16.03 -6.34 0.33
CA LEU A 266 16.97 -5.47 -0.37
C LEU A 266 17.68 -4.56 0.62
N LYS A 267 18.91 -4.17 0.26
CA LYS A 267 19.78 -3.31 1.04
C LYS A 267 20.26 -2.13 0.22
N LEU A 268 20.27 -0.94 0.82
CA LEU A 268 20.76 0.29 0.22
C LEU A 268 21.66 1.03 1.22
N LYS A 269 22.84 1.46 0.78
CA LYS A 269 23.84 2.10 1.65
C LYS A 269 23.49 3.54 2.05
N GLN A 270 22.69 4.25 1.26
CA GLN A 270 22.34 5.65 1.49
C GLN A 270 20.82 5.84 1.31
N ALA A 271 20.23 6.84 1.95
CA ALA A 271 18.80 7.08 1.80
C ALA A 271 18.44 7.46 0.35
N ALA A 272 17.45 6.79 -0.22
CA ALA A 272 16.86 7.17 -1.51
C ALA A 272 15.67 8.12 -1.31
N SER A 273 15.51 9.08 -2.24
CA SER A 273 14.36 9.99 -2.22
C SER A 273 13.07 9.20 -2.48
N GLY A 274 12.05 9.44 -1.64
CA GLY A 274 10.76 8.76 -1.74
C GLY A 274 10.74 7.34 -1.19
N LEU A 275 11.83 6.83 -0.61
CA LEU A 275 11.87 5.51 0.02
C LEU A 275 10.95 5.47 1.25
N LYS A 276 9.78 4.83 1.12
CA LYS A 276 8.79 4.70 2.19
C LYS A 276 7.98 3.42 2.08
N VAL A 277 7.47 2.94 3.20
CA VAL A 277 6.54 1.81 3.24
C VAL A 277 5.25 2.17 2.49
N GLY A 278 4.74 1.23 1.69
CA GLY A 278 3.58 1.41 0.83
C GLY A 278 3.88 2.09 -0.51
N GLU A 279 5.13 2.45 -0.81
CA GLU A 279 5.50 2.98 -2.12
C GLU A 279 5.76 1.86 -3.13
N LEU A 280 5.34 2.10 -4.36
CA LEU A 280 5.63 1.25 -5.51
C LEU A 280 7.07 1.43 -5.97
N ILE A 281 7.71 0.34 -6.37
CA ILE A 281 9.05 0.33 -6.94
C ILE A 281 9.10 -0.55 -8.18
N SER A 282 9.96 -0.21 -9.12
CA SER A 282 10.35 -1.13 -10.20
C SER A 282 11.57 -1.94 -9.79
N LEU A 283 11.63 -3.22 -10.13
CA LEU A 283 12.80 -4.07 -9.95
C LEU A 283 13.41 -4.38 -11.32
N HIS A 284 14.64 -3.91 -11.57
CA HIS A 284 15.39 -4.20 -12.78
C HIS A 284 16.70 -4.90 -12.43
N LYS A 285 16.95 -6.08 -13.02
CA LYS A 285 18.17 -6.85 -12.73
C LYS A 285 19.33 -6.37 -13.62
N GLY A 286 20.20 -5.53 -13.05
CA GLY A 286 21.46 -5.07 -13.63
C GLY A 286 21.31 -4.23 -14.90
N PHE A 287 21.84 -3.01 -14.91
CA PHE A 287 21.89 -2.15 -16.10
C PHE A 287 22.64 -2.79 -17.29
N ASN A 288 23.45 -3.84 -17.04
CA ASN A 288 24.29 -4.54 -18.02
C ASN A 288 23.67 -5.85 -18.53
N GLY A 289 22.46 -6.22 -18.09
CA GLY A 289 21.75 -7.40 -18.58
C GLY A 289 20.81 -7.05 -19.73
N THR A 290 20.79 -7.87 -20.78
CA THR A 290 19.81 -7.78 -21.90
C THR A 290 18.36 -8.11 -21.48
N GLY A 291 18.06 -8.14 -20.18
CA GLY A 291 16.78 -8.57 -19.63
C GLY A 291 15.75 -7.46 -19.69
N LYS A 292 14.76 -7.58 -20.59
CA LYS A 292 13.65 -6.64 -20.77
C LYS A 292 12.56 -6.70 -19.67
N HIS A 293 12.87 -7.24 -18.49
CA HIS A 293 11.85 -7.56 -17.48
C HIS A 293 11.94 -6.64 -16.28
N PHE A 294 10.98 -5.73 -16.18
CA PHE A 294 10.79 -4.85 -15.04
C PHE A 294 9.70 -5.41 -14.13
N GLY A 295 10.09 -5.96 -12.98
CA GLY A 295 9.13 -6.33 -11.95
C GLY A 295 8.51 -5.08 -11.33
N LEU A 296 7.23 -5.16 -10.94
CA LEU A 296 6.60 -4.16 -10.09
C LEU A 296 6.48 -4.72 -8.68
N ALA A 297 6.96 -3.99 -7.68
CA ALA A 297 6.91 -4.40 -6.29
C ALA A 297 6.43 -3.28 -5.36
N LEU A 298 6.08 -3.65 -4.13
CA LEU A 298 5.66 -2.75 -3.06
C LEU A 298 6.60 -2.85 -1.87
N ILE A 299 7.01 -1.72 -1.30
CA ILE A 299 7.76 -1.71 -0.04
C ILE A 299 6.82 -2.09 1.10
N ARG A 300 7.04 -3.25 1.72
CA ARG A 300 6.22 -3.78 2.82
C ARG A 300 6.75 -3.44 4.19
N TRP A 301 8.06 -3.31 4.33
CA TRP A 301 8.68 -2.82 5.56
C TRP A 301 10.00 -2.13 5.24
N LEU A 302 10.40 -1.22 6.14
CA LEU A 302 11.65 -0.49 6.07
C LEU A 302 12.30 -0.42 7.44
N HIS A 303 13.60 -0.63 7.49
CA HIS A 303 14.40 -0.52 8.69
C HIS A 303 15.72 0.19 8.39
N ARG A 304 16.16 1.06 9.29
CA ARG A 304 17.49 1.65 9.26
C ARG A 304 18.37 0.91 10.25
N THR A 305 19.46 0.36 9.75
CA THR A 305 20.46 -0.34 10.56
C THR A 305 21.31 0.64 11.37
N ILE A 306 22.12 0.10 12.27
CA ILE A 306 23.06 0.89 13.08
C ILE A 306 24.13 1.56 12.20
N ASP A 307 24.54 0.90 11.11
CA ASP A 307 25.54 1.39 10.15
C ASP A 307 24.97 2.40 9.12
N ASP A 308 23.79 2.95 9.40
CA ASP A 308 23.07 3.86 8.51
C ASP A 308 22.66 3.26 7.14
N GLU A 309 22.72 1.93 7.01
CA GLU A 309 22.18 1.24 5.83
C GLU A 309 20.66 1.05 5.95
N PHE A 310 19.96 1.13 4.83
CA PHE A 310 18.53 0.88 4.72
C PHE A 310 18.27 -0.54 4.27
N MET A 311 17.48 -1.27 5.06
CA MET A 311 16.97 -2.59 4.73
C MET A 311 15.49 -2.46 4.42
N ILE A 312 15.05 -2.99 3.30
CA ILE A 312 13.65 -3.03 2.92
C ILE A 312 13.22 -4.45 2.57
N GLY A 313 11.98 -4.77 2.88
CA GLY A 313 11.31 -5.94 2.31
C GLY A 313 10.30 -5.49 1.29
N VAL A 314 10.36 -6.11 0.12
CA VAL A 314 9.52 -5.76 -1.01
C VAL A 314 8.70 -6.97 -1.42
N GLU A 315 7.42 -6.76 -1.71
CA GLU A 315 6.52 -7.78 -2.23
C GLU A 315 6.34 -7.58 -3.73
N LEU A 316 6.55 -8.62 -4.53
CA LEU A 316 6.35 -8.59 -5.97
C LEU A 316 4.84 -8.59 -6.28
N ILE A 317 4.37 -7.54 -6.95
CA ILE A 317 2.97 -7.40 -7.38
C ILE A 317 2.77 -8.05 -8.75
N ALA A 318 3.72 -7.83 -9.66
CA ALA A 318 3.69 -8.36 -11.01
C ALA A 318 5.10 -8.53 -11.57
N PRO A 319 5.35 -9.57 -12.39
CA PRO A 319 6.64 -9.79 -13.03
C PRO A 319 6.93 -8.79 -14.17
N HIS A 320 5.89 -8.16 -14.71
CA HIS A 320 5.99 -7.05 -15.66
C HIS A 320 4.81 -6.10 -15.49
N ALA A 321 5.03 -4.85 -15.87
CA ALA A 321 4.03 -3.80 -15.93
C ALA A 321 4.23 -2.98 -17.21
N LEU A 322 3.13 -2.51 -17.79
CA LEU A 322 3.15 -1.63 -18.96
C LEU A 322 2.70 -0.23 -18.53
N PRO A 323 3.41 0.84 -18.94
CA PRO A 323 2.90 2.19 -18.74
C PRO A 323 1.67 2.41 -19.62
N VAL A 324 0.62 2.99 -19.05
CA VAL A 324 -0.59 3.35 -19.79
C VAL A 324 -1.09 4.71 -19.30
N GLU A 325 -2.01 5.30 -20.04
CA GLU A 325 -2.73 6.49 -19.60
C GLU A 325 -4.20 6.16 -19.36
N VAL A 326 -4.77 6.79 -18.33
CA VAL A 326 -6.18 6.63 -17.97
C VAL A 326 -6.82 7.99 -17.77
N SER A 327 -8.07 8.14 -18.21
CA SER A 327 -8.89 9.30 -17.91
C SER A 327 -10.31 8.87 -17.54
N LEU A 328 -11.00 9.67 -16.73
CA LEU A 328 -12.44 9.45 -16.52
C LEU A 328 -13.16 9.62 -17.86
N HIS A 329 -14.11 8.73 -18.14
CA HIS A 329 -14.92 8.87 -19.33
C HIS A 329 -15.92 10.03 -19.17
N SER A 330 -15.85 11.00 -20.08
CA SER A 330 -16.81 12.09 -20.25
C SER A 330 -17.38 12.07 -21.66
N GLU A 331 -18.64 12.51 -21.81
CA GLU A 331 -19.28 12.69 -23.13
C GLU A 331 -18.59 13.77 -23.98
N ASN A 332 -17.87 14.71 -23.35
CA ASN A 332 -17.07 15.71 -24.05
C ASN A 332 -15.65 15.18 -24.31
N GLU A 333 -15.32 14.87 -25.56
CA GLU A 333 -13.98 14.34 -25.92
C GLU A 333 -12.82 15.28 -25.54
N SER A 334 -13.05 16.59 -25.57
CA SER A 334 -12.05 17.60 -25.18
C SER A 334 -11.68 17.54 -23.69
N SER A 335 -12.58 17.13 -22.79
CA SER A 335 -12.28 16.97 -21.36
C SER A 335 -11.51 15.68 -21.09
N ASN A 336 -11.75 14.63 -21.86
CA ASN A 336 -11.01 13.35 -21.76
C ASN A 336 -9.52 13.55 -22.06
N LEU A 337 -9.21 14.35 -23.08
CA LEU A 337 -7.83 14.67 -23.49
C LEU A 337 -7.08 15.56 -22.48
N GLN A 338 -7.80 16.32 -21.65
CA GLN A 338 -7.22 17.27 -20.68
C GLN A 338 -6.91 16.65 -19.31
N HIS A 339 -7.43 15.45 -19.00
CA HIS A 339 -7.33 14.83 -17.68
C HIS A 339 -6.74 13.42 -17.70
N LYS A 340 -5.76 13.19 -18.58
CA LYS A 340 -5.02 11.93 -18.62
C LYS A 340 -4.10 11.81 -17.42
N MET A 341 -4.06 10.61 -16.84
CA MET A 341 -3.25 10.28 -15.68
C MET A 341 -2.42 9.05 -15.97
N ARG A 342 -1.17 9.05 -15.51
CA ARG A 342 -0.30 7.88 -15.58
C ARG A 342 -0.88 6.74 -14.78
N ALA A 343 -0.89 5.55 -15.37
CA ALA A 343 -1.24 4.30 -14.72
C ALA A 343 -0.31 3.19 -15.19
N LEU A 344 -0.35 2.04 -14.51
CA LEU A 344 0.36 0.84 -14.93
C LEU A 344 -0.63 -0.28 -15.19
N LEU A 345 -0.56 -0.88 -16.37
CA LEU A 345 -1.30 -2.09 -16.72
C LEU A 345 -0.49 -3.29 -16.28
N LEU A 346 -1.12 -4.13 -15.46
CA LEU A 346 -0.61 -5.41 -15.02
C LEU A 346 -1.24 -6.51 -15.87
N PRO A 347 -0.41 -7.35 -16.51
CA PRO A 347 -0.84 -8.46 -17.34
C PRO A 347 -1.64 -9.49 -16.53
N GLU A 348 -2.42 -10.31 -17.23
CA GLU A 348 -2.95 -11.54 -16.64
C GLU A 348 -1.82 -12.55 -16.42
N LEU A 349 -1.87 -13.26 -15.29
CA LEU A 349 -0.96 -14.35 -14.96
C LEU A 349 -1.80 -15.63 -14.75
N PRO A 350 -2.11 -16.38 -15.83
CA PRO A 350 -3.02 -17.53 -15.76
C PRO A 350 -2.52 -18.64 -14.82
N ALA A 351 -1.20 -18.84 -14.76
CA ALA A 351 -0.56 -19.88 -13.94
C ALA A 351 -0.90 -19.76 -12.44
N ILE A 352 -1.19 -18.55 -11.96
CA ILE A 352 -1.55 -18.28 -10.55
C ILE A 352 -2.98 -17.73 -10.41
N LYS A 353 -3.82 -17.87 -11.46
CA LYS A 353 -5.21 -17.38 -11.51
C LYS A 353 -5.36 -15.89 -11.18
N GLN A 354 -4.35 -15.09 -11.52
CA GLN A 354 -4.40 -13.64 -11.32
C GLN A 354 -4.82 -12.96 -12.61
N THR A 355 -6.03 -12.39 -12.61
CA THR A 355 -6.53 -11.56 -13.73
C THR A 355 -5.70 -10.29 -13.91
N ALA A 356 -5.76 -9.72 -15.12
CA ALA A 356 -5.25 -8.39 -15.42
C ALA A 356 -5.80 -7.34 -14.45
N ALA A 357 -5.00 -6.30 -14.21
CA ALA A 357 -5.33 -5.22 -13.28
C ALA A 357 -4.66 -3.90 -13.68
N LEU A 358 -5.17 -2.79 -13.17
CA LEU A 358 -4.58 -1.46 -13.34
C LEU A 358 -4.13 -0.92 -11.98
N ILE A 359 -2.94 -0.35 -11.94
CA ILE A 359 -2.46 0.50 -10.85
C ILE A 359 -2.73 1.95 -11.25
N MET A 360 -3.54 2.62 -10.45
CA MET A 360 -4.09 3.95 -10.76
C MET A 360 -4.01 4.87 -9.54
N PRO A 361 -4.13 6.20 -9.70
CA PRO A 361 -4.26 7.10 -8.56
C PRO A 361 -5.48 6.70 -7.72
N ASN A 362 -5.40 6.89 -6.40
CA ASN A 362 -6.51 6.56 -5.49
C ASN A 362 -7.75 7.49 -5.64
N THR A 363 -7.74 8.42 -6.60
CA THR A 363 -8.88 9.29 -6.94
C THR A 363 -9.99 8.56 -7.69
N PHE A 364 -9.65 7.47 -8.38
CA PHE A 364 -10.60 6.63 -9.09
C PHE A 364 -11.34 5.71 -8.12
N LYS A 365 -12.56 5.33 -8.49
CA LYS A 365 -13.46 4.51 -7.67
C LYS A 365 -14.05 3.37 -8.48
N LYS A 366 -14.39 2.29 -7.77
CA LYS A 366 -15.17 1.17 -8.30
C LYS A 366 -16.43 1.66 -9.05
N ASN A 367 -16.76 0.97 -10.14
CA ASN A 367 -17.86 1.21 -11.06
C ASN A 367 -17.76 2.49 -11.92
N GLN A 368 -16.65 3.22 -11.86
CA GLN A 368 -16.40 4.31 -12.81
C GLN A 368 -16.00 3.76 -14.19
N GLN A 369 -16.45 4.44 -15.23
CA GLN A 369 -16.00 4.22 -16.60
C GLN A 369 -14.74 5.05 -16.85
N VAL A 370 -13.73 4.40 -17.41
CA VAL A 370 -12.40 4.95 -17.63
C VAL A 370 -12.01 4.67 -19.07
N LEU A 371 -11.40 5.65 -19.73
CA LEU A 371 -10.73 5.45 -21.01
C LEU A 371 -9.31 5.00 -20.70
N LEU A 372 -8.93 3.84 -21.23
CA LEU A 372 -7.60 3.27 -21.16
C LEU A 372 -6.91 3.47 -22.51
N GLN A 373 -5.80 4.19 -22.49
CA GLN A 373 -4.98 4.37 -23.67
C GLN A 373 -3.71 3.53 -23.57
N ASN A 374 -3.58 2.58 -24.50
CA ASN A 374 -2.37 1.79 -24.66
C ASN A 374 -1.29 2.61 -25.40
N GLN A 375 -0.04 2.19 -25.25
CA GLN A 375 1.11 2.92 -25.79
C GLN A 375 1.24 2.85 -27.31
N ASP A 376 0.53 1.93 -27.96
CA ASP A 376 0.57 1.74 -29.41
C ASP A 376 -0.23 2.81 -30.19
N GLY A 377 -0.85 3.78 -29.49
CA GLY A 377 -1.63 4.85 -30.10
C GLY A 377 -2.93 4.38 -30.76
N GLN A 378 -3.36 3.14 -30.50
CA GLN A 378 -4.66 2.63 -30.91
C GLN A 378 -5.80 3.33 -30.15
N GLU A 379 -7.04 3.18 -30.65
CA GLU A 379 -8.24 3.80 -30.07
C GLU A 379 -8.34 3.58 -28.55
N ASP A 380 -8.78 4.61 -27.83
CA ASP A 380 -9.02 4.54 -26.39
C ASP A 380 -10.04 3.42 -26.08
N GLU A 381 -9.61 2.44 -25.28
CA GLU A 381 -10.46 1.36 -24.80
C GLU A 381 -11.34 1.87 -23.67
N LEU A 382 -12.66 1.75 -23.80
CA LEU A 382 -13.56 2.04 -22.70
C LEU A 382 -13.63 0.84 -21.74
N ILE A 383 -13.30 1.08 -20.47
CA ILE A 383 -13.31 0.06 -19.42
C ILE A 383 -14.17 0.49 -18.24
N ILE A 384 -14.64 -0.49 -17.46
CA ILE A 384 -15.29 -0.25 -16.17
C ILE A 384 -14.47 -0.85 -15.03
N LEU A 385 -14.20 -0.04 -14.00
CA LEU A 385 -13.48 -0.50 -12.81
C LEU A 385 -14.39 -1.40 -11.97
N LYS A 386 -13.92 -2.60 -11.64
CA LYS A 386 -14.69 -3.60 -10.89
C LYS A 386 -14.18 -3.73 -9.46
N GLN A 387 -13.43 -4.78 -9.15
CA GLN A 387 -12.97 -5.04 -7.80
C GLN A 387 -11.68 -4.26 -7.52
N GLN A 388 -11.64 -3.54 -6.40
CA GLN A 388 -10.40 -3.04 -5.84
C GLN A 388 -9.69 -4.20 -5.14
N LYS A 389 -8.49 -4.56 -5.61
CA LYS A 389 -7.67 -5.64 -5.02
C LYS A 389 -6.82 -5.15 -3.85
N SER A 390 -6.25 -3.96 -3.99
CA SER A 390 -5.40 -3.35 -2.98
C SER A 390 -5.40 -1.82 -3.11
N GLN A 391 -4.99 -1.14 -2.05
CA GLN A 391 -4.84 0.32 -2.01
C GLN A 391 -3.68 0.72 -1.10
N GLY A 392 -2.77 1.52 -1.64
CA GLY A 392 -1.75 2.24 -0.88
C GLY A 392 -2.14 3.70 -0.65
N SER A 393 -1.21 4.49 -0.10
CA SER A 393 -1.47 5.91 0.15
C SER A 393 -1.58 6.75 -1.13
N SER A 394 -0.92 6.34 -2.21
CA SER A 394 -0.94 7.04 -3.50
C SER A 394 -1.67 6.29 -4.61
N TYR A 395 -1.75 4.95 -4.53
CA TYR A 395 -2.29 4.11 -5.60
C TYR A 395 -3.48 3.26 -5.16
N ALA A 396 -4.28 2.83 -6.14
CA ALA A 396 -5.27 1.78 -6.01
C ALA A 396 -5.09 0.76 -7.15
N GLN A 397 -5.29 -0.52 -6.85
CA GLN A 397 -5.24 -1.62 -7.81
C GLN A 397 -6.65 -2.09 -8.15
N TYR A 398 -7.06 -1.97 -9.41
CA TYR A 398 -8.39 -2.37 -9.87
C TYR A 398 -8.34 -3.51 -10.88
N GLN A 399 -9.22 -4.49 -10.73
CA GLN A 399 -9.70 -5.29 -11.86
C GLN A 399 -10.63 -4.45 -12.71
N TYR A 400 -10.67 -4.73 -14.00
CA TYR A 400 -11.52 -4.03 -14.94
C TYR A 400 -12.16 -4.99 -15.95
N GLU A 401 -13.24 -4.54 -16.57
CA GLU A 401 -13.86 -5.20 -17.73
C GLU A 401 -13.89 -4.22 -18.90
N ARG A 402 -13.67 -4.73 -20.11
CA ARG A 402 -13.77 -3.95 -21.34
C ARG A 402 -15.22 -3.80 -21.77
N ILE A 403 -15.59 -2.61 -22.20
CA ILE A 403 -16.90 -2.32 -22.79
C ILE A 403 -16.72 -2.32 -24.30
N GLU A 404 -17.28 -3.32 -24.98
CA GLU A 404 -17.31 -3.36 -26.44
C GLU A 404 -18.11 -2.15 -26.97
N ARG A 405 -17.42 -1.23 -27.66
CA ARG A 405 -18.11 -0.24 -28.48
C ARG A 405 -18.67 -0.96 -29.69
N LYS A 406 -20.00 -1.09 -29.77
CA LYS A 406 -20.66 -1.34 -31.07
C LYS A 406 -20.32 -0.15 -31.96
N THR A 407 -19.40 -0.34 -32.90
CA THR A 407 -19.10 0.64 -33.95
C THR A 407 -20.43 1.05 -34.58
N ARG A 408 -20.81 2.32 -34.44
CA ARG A 408 -21.85 2.90 -35.30
C ARG A 408 -21.25 2.85 -36.70
N HIS A 409 -21.65 1.88 -37.52
CA HIS A 409 -21.47 1.98 -38.95
C HIS A 409 -22.06 3.32 -39.37
N THR A 410 -21.19 4.25 -39.75
CA THR A 410 -21.59 5.40 -40.54
C THR A 410 -22.16 4.84 -41.83
N SER A 411 -23.49 4.73 -41.89
CA SER A 411 -24.19 4.56 -43.15
C SER A 411 -23.78 5.73 -44.02
N LYS A 412 -22.92 5.45 -45.01
CA LYS A 412 -22.78 6.32 -46.17
C LYS A 412 -24.19 6.49 -46.73
N MET A 413 -24.75 7.68 -46.57
CA MET A 413 -25.90 8.11 -47.34
C MET A 413 -25.59 7.86 -48.82
N PRO A 414 -26.41 7.09 -49.56
CA PRO A 414 -26.28 7.04 -51.00
C PRO A 414 -26.63 8.42 -51.56
N PHE A 415 -25.74 8.92 -52.40
CA PHE A 415 -25.93 10.12 -53.19
C PHE A 415 -27.21 9.98 -54.03
N ASN A 416 -28.16 10.88 -53.84
CA ASN A 416 -29.44 10.88 -54.55
C ASN A 416 -29.22 11.51 -55.94
N THR A 417 -29.41 10.73 -57.01
CA THR A 417 -29.61 11.24 -58.36
C THR A 417 -30.87 10.58 -58.91
N GLN A 418 -31.94 11.36 -59.03
CA GLN A 418 -33.20 10.95 -59.63
C GLN A 418 -33.09 10.84 -61.15
N SER A 419 -33.60 9.74 -61.71
CA SER A 419 -34.35 9.77 -62.97
C SER A 419 -35.19 8.50 -63.09
N ASN A 420 -36.51 8.70 -63.26
CA ASN A 420 -37.57 7.72 -63.48
C ASN A 420 -37.25 6.72 -64.60
N ASP A 421 -37.62 5.44 -64.42
CA ASP A 421 -38.55 4.75 -65.33
C ASP A 421 -39.12 3.47 -64.71
N ASP A 422 -40.29 3.07 -65.22
CA ASP A 422 -41.28 2.14 -64.68
C ASP A 422 -40.89 0.63 -64.54
N SER A 423 -41.69 -0.03 -63.69
CA SER A 423 -42.26 -1.40 -63.85
C SER A 423 -41.70 -2.57 -63.02
N LEU A 424 -42.63 -3.16 -62.25
CA LEU A 424 -42.83 -4.60 -61.99
C LEU A 424 -41.68 -5.38 -61.32
N ASP A 425 -41.75 -5.58 -60.00
CA ASP A 425 -42.29 -6.86 -59.49
C ASP A 425 -42.56 -6.80 -57.98
N SER A 426 -43.76 -7.21 -57.62
CA SER A 426 -44.26 -7.39 -56.26
C SER A 426 -43.81 -8.75 -55.70
N THR A 427 -44.11 -8.99 -54.42
CA THR A 427 -44.14 -10.30 -53.72
C THR A 427 -42.75 -10.82 -53.35
N TRP A 428 -42.36 -10.90 -52.07
CA TRP A 428 -43.00 -11.67 -51.01
C TRP A 428 -42.78 -11.05 -49.62
N GLU A 429 -43.88 -10.66 -48.97
CA GLU A 429 -44.00 -10.53 -47.53
C GLU A 429 -44.28 -11.90 -46.89
N LEU A 430 -43.89 -12.02 -45.61
CA LEU A 430 -44.46 -12.89 -44.58
C LEU A 430 -44.18 -14.40 -44.65
N LEU A 431 -43.23 -14.83 -43.80
CA LEU A 431 -43.41 -15.91 -42.81
C LEU A 431 -42.43 -15.76 -41.64
#